data_AF-A0A3E3II01-F1
#
_entry.id   AF-A0A3E3II01-F1
#
_cell.length_a   1.000
_cell.length_b   1.000
_cell.length_c   1.000
_cell.angle_alpha   90.00
_cell.angle_beta   90.00
_cell.angle_gamma   90.00
#
_symmetry.space_group_name_H-M   'P 1'
#
loop_
_entity.id
_entity.type
_entity.pdbx_description
1 polymer ?
#
loop_
_entity_poly.entity_id
_entity_poly.type
_entity_poly.pdbx_seq_one_letter_code
_entity_poly.pdbx_strand_id
1 'polypeptide(L)'
;MGIRGGIMGIGKRLREAREKAGFTQEELGKMIGVTGSAITNYEKETSHPKEPIMYALIDALNVEPNFLFQDCVHLPQKAKSPGTTEVVPGEDNISLEESNYLLRALGLIQEGQQLSDDDLAFLAHIIGLLEAWFSKGK
;
A
#
# COMPACT_ATOMS: atom_id res chain seq x y z
N MET A 1 -1.21 19.58 -33.53
CA MET A 1 -1.94 18.42 -32.96
C MET A 1 -1.54 18.28 -31.49
N GLY A 2 -2.37 18.76 -30.56
CA GLY A 2 -2.10 18.62 -29.13
C GLY A 2 -2.33 17.19 -28.68
N ILE A 3 -1.36 16.60 -27.99
CA ILE A 3 -1.49 15.27 -27.40
C ILE A 3 -2.56 15.35 -26.31
N ARG A 4 -3.72 14.73 -26.54
CA ARG A 4 -4.73 14.48 -25.50
C ARG A 4 -4.14 13.48 -24.50
N GLY A 5 -3.44 13.99 -23.49
CA GLY A 5 -3.15 13.21 -22.28
C GLY A 5 -4.44 13.02 -21.49
N GLY A 6 -5.28 12.08 -21.92
CA GLY A 6 -6.43 11.66 -21.13
C GLY A 6 -5.92 10.99 -19.86
N ILE A 7 -6.43 11.43 -18.71
CA ILE A 7 -6.22 10.75 -17.43
C ILE A 7 -6.63 9.29 -17.63
N MET A 8 -5.68 8.36 -17.50
CA MET A 8 -5.97 6.94 -17.55
C MET A 8 -6.83 6.62 -16.33
N GLY A 9 -8.04 6.10 -16.54
CA GLY A 9 -8.90 5.68 -15.45
C GLY A 9 -8.39 4.39 -14.78
N ILE A 10 -9.26 3.78 -13.98
CA ILE A 10 -8.93 2.55 -13.27
C ILE A 10 -9.04 1.29 -14.15
N GLY A 11 -9.47 1.40 -15.41
CA GLY A 11 -9.99 0.27 -16.19
C GLY A 11 -8.93 -0.81 -16.44
N LYS A 12 -7.71 -0.37 -16.77
CA LYS A 12 -6.56 -1.27 -16.93
C LYS A 12 -6.23 -2.01 -15.63
N ARG A 13 -6.17 -1.31 -14.50
CA ARG A 13 -5.85 -1.89 -13.18
C ARG A 13 -6.94 -2.83 -12.69
N LEU A 14 -8.20 -2.48 -12.93
CA LEU A 14 -9.34 -3.35 -12.64
C LEU A 14 -9.23 -4.69 -13.39
N ARG A 15 -8.91 -4.63 -14.69
CA ARG A 15 -8.70 -5.84 -15.49
C ARG A 15 -7.54 -6.69 -14.96
N GLU A 16 -6.40 -6.05 -14.65
CA GLU A 16 -5.24 -6.72 -14.06
C GLU A 16 -5.58 -7.42 -12.74
N ALA A 17 -6.31 -6.75 -11.84
CA ALA A 17 -6.74 -7.33 -10.57
C ALA A 17 -7.70 -8.51 -10.77
N ARG A 18 -8.70 -8.37 -11.65
CA ARG A 18 -9.66 -9.44 -11.95
C ARG A 18 -8.97 -10.69 -12.51
N GLU A 19 -8.07 -10.52 -13.48
CA GLU A 19 -7.35 -11.63 -14.09
C GLU A 19 -6.42 -12.33 -13.08
N LYS A 20 -5.76 -11.58 -12.19
CA LYS A 20 -4.96 -12.15 -11.09
C LYS A 20 -5.80 -12.93 -10.07
N ALA A 21 -7.01 -12.47 -9.79
CA ALA A 21 -7.96 -13.17 -8.92
C ALA A 21 -8.61 -14.40 -9.62
N GLY A 22 -8.36 -14.59 -10.92
CA GLY A 22 -8.86 -15.75 -11.66
C GLY A 22 -10.34 -15.68 -12.06
N PHE A 23 -10.96 -14.49 -12.01
CA PHE A 23 -12.37 -14.32 -12.33
C PHE A 23 -12.59 -13.93 -13.79
N THR A 24 -13.66 -14.42 -14.39
CA THR A 24 -14.25 -13.83 -15.60
C THR A 24 -15.02 -12.54 -15.27
N GLN A 25 -15.34 -11.71 -16.26
CA GLN A 25 -16.17 -10.52 -16.03
C GLN A 25 -17.57 -10.89 -15.49
N GLU A 26 -18.13 -12.02 -15.92
CA GLU A 26 -19.44 -12.49 -15.46
C GLU A 26 -19.40 -12.91 -13.99
N GLU A 27 -18.37 -13.64 -13.57
CA GLU A 27 -18.19 -14.07 -12.18
C GLU A 27 -17.99 -12.88 -11.25
N LEU A 28 -17.11 -11.94 -11.60
CA LEU A 28 -16.90 -10.74 -10.80
C LEU A 28 -18.17 -9.89 -10.72
N GLY A 29 -18.87 -9.71 -11.85
CA GLY A 29 -20.14 -8.99 -11.88
C GLY A 29 -21.16 -9.60 -10.93
N LYS A 30 -21.35 -10.92 -11.01
CA LYS A 30 -22.25 -11.66 -10.12
C LYS A 30 -21.87 -11.50 -8.65
N MET A 31 -20.57 -11.52 -8.33
CA MET A 31 -20.06 -11.39 -6.96
C MET A 31 -20.41 -10.03 -6.33
N ILE A 32 -20.32 -8.94 -7.10
CA ILE A 32 -20.55 -7.58 -6.61
C ILE A 32 -21.95 -7.03 -6.93
N GLY A 33 -22.84 -7.85 -7.49
CA GLY A 33 -24.23 -7.46 -7.78
C GLY A 33 -24.39 -6.57 -9.03
N VAL A 34 -23.52 -6.70 -10.03
CA VAL A 34 -23.64 -6.01 -11.33
C VAL A 34 -23.59 -6.99 -12.50
N THR A 35 -23.82 -6.52 -13.73
CA THR A 35 -23.72 -7.37 -14.92
C THR A 35 -22.27 -7.52 -15.37
N GLY A 36 -21.91 -8.62 -16.03
CA GLY A 36 -20.57 -8.77 -16.64
C GLY A 36 -20.26 -7.70 -17.70
N SER A 37 -21.29 -7.20 -18.39
CA SER A 37 -21.16 -6.04 -19.29
C SER A 37 -20.79 -4.75 -18.56
N ALA A 38 -21.27 -4.55 -17.33
CA ALA A 38 -20.86 -3.40 -16.51
C ALA A 38 -19.36 -3.48 -16.19
N ILE A 39 -18.86 -4.65 -15.78
CA ILE A 39 -17.42 -4.88 -15.57
C ILE A 39 -16.64 -4.59 -16.85
N THR A 40 -17.10 -5.08 -18.00
CA THR A 40 -16.46 -4.84 -19.30
C THR A 40 -16.39 -3.34 -19.62
N ASN A 41 -17.45 -2.59 -19.31
CA ASN A 41 -17.49 -1.15 -19.51
C ASN A 41 -16.54 -0.41 -18.57
N TYR A 42 -16.40 -0.85 -17.31
CA TYR A 42 -15.42 -0.30 -16.38
C TYR A 42 -13.99 -0.55 -16.86
N GLU A 43 -13.67 -1.78 -17.31
CA GLU A 43 -12.34 -2.13 -17.83
C GLU A 43 -11.97 -1.36 -19.10
N LYS A 44 -12.95 -1.02 -19.94
CA LYS A 44 -12.79 -0.21 -21.16
C LYS A 44 -12.94 1.29 -20.92
N GLU A 45 -13.20 1.70 -19.68
CA GLU A 45 -13.42 3.09 -19.30
C GLU A 45 -14.57 3.78 -20.05
N THR A 46 -15.54 3.00 -20.54
CA THR A 46 -16.75 3.53 -21.18
C THR A 46 -17.77 4.03 -20.15
N SER A 47 -17.68 3.52 -18.92
CA SER A 47 -18.39 4.04 -17.75
C SER A 47 -17.53 3.92 -16.50
N HIS A 48 -17.89 4.66 -15.45
CA HIS A 48 -17.20 4.62 -14.17
C HIS A 48 -18.08 3.97 -13.10
N PRO A 49 -17.55 3.07 -12.24
CA PRO A 49 -18.31 2.51 -11.14
C PRO A 49 -18.64 3.60 -10.10
N LYS A 50 -19.85 3.54 -9.53
CA LYS A 50 -20.22 4.40 -8.39
C LYS A 50 -19.52 3.92 -7.12
N GLU A 51 -19.44 4.77 -6.10
CA GLU A 51 -18.74 4.50 -4.84
C GLU A 51 -19.10 3.13 -4.22
N PRO A 52 -20.38 2.71 -4.11
CA PRO A 52 -20.69 1.39 -3.54
C PRO A 52 -20.12 0.22 -4.34
N ILE A 53 -20.09 0.35 -5.67
CA ILE A 53 -19.51 -0.66 -6.56
C ILE A 53 -17.98 -0.62 -6.48
N MET A 54 -17.39 0.57 -6.30
CA MET A 54 -15.95 0.69 -6.09
C MET A 54 -15.50 -0.04 -4.82
N TYR A 55 -16.22 0.11 -3.70
CA TYR A 55 -15.92 -0.62 -2.47
C TYR A 55 -16.06 -2.13 -2.68
N ALA A 56 -17.16 -2.56 -3.31
CA ALA A 56 -17.36 -3.98 -3.59
C ALA A 56 -16.27 -4.57 -4.51
N LEU A 57 -15.74 -3.80 -5.47
CA LEU A 57 -14.61 -4.20 -6.30
C LEU A 57 -13.33 -4.38 -5.49
N ILE A 58 -13.03 -3.43 -4.61
CA ILE A 58 -11.86 -3.48 -3.73
C ILE A 58 -11.91 -4.72 -2.83
N ASP A 59 -13.06 -4.97 -2.21
CA ASP A 59 -13.27 -6.12 -1.33
C ASP A 59 -13.22 -7.46 -2.11
N ALA A 60 -13.95 -7.56 -3.22
CA ALA A 60 -14.04 -8.80 -4.01
C ALA A 60 -12.71 -9.20 -4.66
N LEU A 61 -11.89 -8.22 -5.04
CA LEU A 61 -10.58 -8.46 -5.65
C LEU A 61 -9.44 -8.50 -4.62
N ASN A 62 -9.73 -8.16 -3.36
CA ASN A 62 -8.76 -8.07 -2.28
C ASN A 62 -7.51 -7.23 -2.67
N VAL A 63 -7.76 -6.04 -3.22
CA VAL A 63 -6.71 -5.12 -3.68
C VAL A 63 -6.73 -3.82 -2.88
N GLU A 64 -5.58 -3.20 -2.70
CA GLU A 64 -5.54 -1.86 -2.12
C GLU A 64 -6.18 -0.83 -3.06
N PRO A 65 -6.89 0.19 -2.54
CA PRO A 65 -7.44 1.26 -3.36
C PRO A 65 -6.37 1.93 -4.23
N ASN A 66 -5.16 2.14 -3.68
CA ASN A 66 -4.06 2.77 -4.40
C ASN A 66 -3.62 1.97 -5.64
N PHE A 67 -3.77 0.65 -5.65
CA PHE A 67 -3.50 -0.16 -6.84
C PHE A 67 -4.44 0.20 -8.00
N LEU A 68 -5.73 0.38 -7.72
CA LEU A 68 -6.73 0.75 -8.73
C LEU A 68 -6.51 2.18 -9.24
N PHE A 69 -6.23 3.13 -8.35
CA PHE A 69 -6.09 4.55 -8.69
C PHE A 69 -4.67 4.98 -9.07
N GLN A 70 -3.69 4.06 -9.09
CA GLN A 70 -2.27 4.38 -9.26
C GLN A 70 -1.97 5.29 -10.46
N ASP A 71 -2.68 5.08 -11.57
CA ASP A 71 -2.48 5.81 -12.81
C ASP A 71 -3.42 7.03 -12.95
N CYS A 72 -4.36 7.19 -12.00
CA CYS A 72 -5.35 8.28 -11.96
C CYS A 72 -4.86 9.49 -11.15
N VAL A 73 -3.93 9.29 -10.23
CA VAL A 73 -3.45 10.33 -9.31
C VAL A 73 -1.93 10.44 -9.33
N HIS A 74 -1.41 11.66 -9.46
CA HIS A 74 0.01 11.94 -9.35
C HIS A 74 0.34 12.38 -7.92
N LEU A 75 0.33 11.41 -7.00
CA LEU A 75 0.77 11.64 -5.63
C LEU A 75 2.30 11.52 -5.55
N PRO A 76 3.00 12.37 -4.78
CA PRO A 76 4.40 12.12 -4.46
C PRO A 76 4.48 10.75 -3.77
N GLN A 77 5.34 9.87 -4.30
CA GLN A 77 5.50 8.53 -3.75
C GLN A 77 5.97 8.64 -2.29
N LYS A 78 5.05 8.50 -1.33
CA LYS A 78 5.43 8.01 -0.01
C LYS A 78 6.02 6.63 -0.25
N ALA A 79 7.26 6.41 0.19
CA ALA A 79 7.83 5.08 0.26
C ALA A 79 6.76 4.15 0.82
N LYS A 80 6.44 3.10 0.06
CA LYS A 80 5.41 2.14 0.42
C LYS A 80 5.61 1.82 1.90
N SER A 81 4.58 1.96 2.74
CA SER A 81 4.55 1.17 3.96
C SER A 81 4.88 -0.25 3.51
N PRO A 82 5.91 -0.90 4.07
CA PRO A 82 6.17 -2.28 3.73
C PRO A 82 4.86 -3.00 3.99
N GLY A 83 4.27 -3.54 2.93
CA GLY A 83 3.15 -4.44 3.08
C GLY A 83 3.56 -5.47 4.12
N THR A 84 2.62 -5.86 4.95
CA THR A 84 2.72 -7.06 5.78
C THR A 84 3.15 -8.20 4.87
N THR A 85 4.46 -8.40 4.74
CA THR A 85 5.02 -9.71 4.47
C THR A 85 4.45 -10.55 5.59
N GLU A 86 3.71 -11.59 5.22
CA GLU A 86 3.23 -12.57 6.16
C GLU A 86 4.38 -12.90 7.11
N VAL A 87 4.21 -12.51 8.37
CA VAL A 87 5.18 -12.78 9.41
C VAL A 87 5.19 -14.29 9.54
N VAL A 88 6.19 -14.92 8.93
CA VAL A 88 6.46 -16.34 9.12
C VAL A 88 6.83 -16.46 10.59
N PRO A 89 6.05 -17.14 11.44
CA PRO A 89 6.38 -17.28 12.85
C PRO A 89 7.61 -18.19 12.92
N GLY A 90 8.78 -17.67 13.32
CA GLY A 90 9.93 -18.55 13.53
C GLY A 90 11.33 -17.95 13.58
N GLU A 91 11.58 -16.71 13.14
CA GLU A 91 12.91 -16.09 13.29
C GLU A 91 12.77 -14.65 13.80
N ASP A 92 12.58 -14.49 15.11
CA ASP A 92 12.35 -13.24 15.83
C ASP A 92 13.60 -12.35 15.98
N ASN A 93 14.43 -12.23 14.94
CA ASN A 93 15.62 -11.38 14.99
C ASN A 93 15.61 -10.38 13.84
N ILE A 94 15.18 -9.15 14.12
CA ILE A 94 15.42 -8.02 13.21
C ILE A 94 16.93 -7.72 13.27
N SER A 95 17.63 -7.90 12.16
CA SER A 95 19.04 -7.53 12.08
C SER A 95 19.21 -6.01 12.17
N LEU A 96 20.39 -5.55 12.59
CA LEU A 96 20.72 -4.12 12.62
C LEU A 96 20.58 -3.47 11.23
N GLU A 97 20.94 -4.22 10.18
CA GLU A 97 20.83 -3.77 8.79
C GLU A 97 19.37 -3.57 8.37
N GLU A 98 18.49 -4.51 8.71
CA GLU A 98 17.05 -4.41 8.42
C GLU A 98 16.39 -3.28 9.21
N SER A 99 16.73 -3.12 10.49
CA SER A 99 16.27 -1.99 11.31
C SER A 99 16.66 -0.66 10.66
N ASN A 100 17.93 -0.50 10.28
CA ASN A 100 18.42 0.71 9.64
C ASN A 100 17.76 0.97 8.29
N TYR A 101 17.53 -0.08 7.50
CA TYR A 101 16.80 0.01 6.25
C TYR A 101 15.37 0.56 6.46
N LEU A 102 14.63 0.01 7.44
CA LEU A 102 13.27 0.45 7.74
C LEU A 102 13.21 1.91 8.19
N LEU A 103 14.10 2.32 9.09
CA LEU A 103 14.16 3.71 9.56
C LEU A 103 14.46 4.69 8.41
N ARG A 104 15.33 4.30 7.47
CA ARG A 104 15.61 5.07 6.24
C ARG A 104 14.39 5.12 5.32
N ALA A 105 13.75 3.97 5.08
CA ALA A 105 12.57 3.87 4.21
C ALA A 105 11.38 4.70 4.73
N LEU A 106 11.21 4.78 6.05
CA LEU A 106 10.21 5.62 6.70
C LEU A 106 10.58 7.12 6.71
N GLY A 107 11.80 7.48 6.29
CA GLY A 107 12.30 8.85 6.28
C GLY A 107 12.61 9.39 7.68
N LEU A 108 12.78 8.51 8.68
CA LEU A 108 13.10 8.90 10.06
C LEU A 108 14.58 9.23 10.23
N ILE A 109 15.45 8.59 9.44
CA ILE A 109 16.90 8.81 9.46
C ILE A 109 17.46 8.91 8.03
N GLN A 110 18.60 9.58 7.89
CA GLN A 110 19.36 9.65 6.64
C GLN A 110 20.82 9.23 6.84
N GLU A 111 21.43 8.71 5.78
CA GLU A 111 22.84 8.31 5.79
C GLU A 111 23.75 9.53 5.95
N GLY A 112 24.68 9.47 6.90
CA GLY A 112 25.61 10.55 7.19
C GLY A 112 24.98 11.76 7.90
N GLN A 113 23.71 11.69 8.31
CA GLN A 113 23.07 12.74 9.09
C GLN A 113 23.76 12.86 10.46
N GLN A 114 24.21 14.07 10.79
CA GLN A 114 24.64 14.39 12.14
C GLN A 114 23.44 14.52 13.07
N LEU A 115 23.54 13.90 14.24
CA LEU A 115 22.56 14.07 15.31
C LEU A 115 22.80 15.40 16.00
N SER A 116 21.72 16.15 16.23
CA SER A 116 21.75 17.35 17.06
C SER A 116 21.80 17.00 18.55
N ASP A 117 22.09 17.98 19.40
CA ASP A 117 22.05 17.81 20.86
C ASP A 117 20.65 17.39 21.33
N ASP A 118 19.59 17.92 20.70
CA ASP A 118 18.21 17.55 20.98
C ASP A 118 17.91 16.09 20.59
N ASP A 119 18.44 15.62 19.46
CA ASP A 119 18.30 14.23 19.04
C ASP A 119 19.01 13.27 20.02
N LEU A 120 20.21 13.64 20.47
CA LEU A 120 20.96 12.86 21.46
C LEU A 120 20.23 12.82 22.80
N ALA A 121 19.70 13.96 23.26
CA ALA A 121 18.92 14.05 24.48
C ALA A 121 17.66 13.17 24.37
N PHE A 122 16.95 13.22 23.25
CA PHE A 122 15.79 12.37 23.01
C PHE A 122 16.13 10.88 23.04
N LEU A 123 17.19 10.46 22.35
CA LEU A 123 17.63 9.06 22.32
C LEU A 123 18.04 8.56 23.71
N ALA A 124 18.71 9.39 24.51
CA ALA A 124 19.05 9.05 25.89
C ALA A 124 17.81 8.75 26.75
N HIS A 125 16.72 9.49 26.57
CA HIS A 125 15.46 9.21 27.26
C HIS A 125 14.83 7.88 26.81
N ILE A 126 14.83 7.59 25.51
CA ILE A 126 14.34 6.30 24.98
C ILE A 126 15.15 5.15 25.58
N ILE A 127 16.48 5.25 25.58
CA ILE A 127 17.36 4.23 26.15
C ILE A 127 17.02 3.99 27.62
N GLY A 128 16.84 5.06 28.41
CA GLY A 128 16.44 4.93 29.81
C GLY A 128 15.09 4.23 30.01
N LEU A 129 14.11 4.48 29.13
CA LEU A 129 12.83 3.76 29.15
C LEU A 129 12.99 2.28 28.82
N LEU A 130 13.83 1.94 27.83
CA LEU A 130 14.11 0.55 27.46
C LEU A 130 14.84 -0.18 28.59
N GLU A 131 15.85 0.43 29.19
CA GLU A 131 16.55 -0.12 30.36
C GLU A 131 15.59 -0.35 31.52
N ALA A 132 14.72 0.62 31.82
CA ALA A 132 13.69 0.48 32.86
C ALA A 132 12.66 -0.60 32.54
N TRP A 133 12.31 -0.78 31.27
CA TRP A 133 11.36 -1.80 30.84
C TRP A 133 11.96 -3.21 30.96
N PHE A 134 13.16 -3.42 30.44
CA PHE A 134 13.82 -4.72 30.42
C PHE A 134 14.48 -5.11 31.75
N SER A 135 14.70 -4.15 32.66
CA SER A 135 15.15 -4.44 34.03
C SER A 135 14.05 -4.99 34.94
N LYS A 136 12.75 -4.82 34.60
CA LYS A 136 11.63 -5.39 35.38
C LYS A 136 11.51 -6.91 35.30
N GLY A 137 12.16 -7.54 34.33
CA GLY A 137 12.15 -8.99 34.13
C GLY A 137 13.36 -9.72 34.70
N LYS A 138 14.21 -9.04 35.49
CA LYS A 138 15.37 -9.63 36.19
C LYS A 138 15.11 -9.76 37.68
#